data_AF-A0A0Q4IRR3-F1
#
_entry.id   AF-A0A0Q4IRR3-F1
#
_cell.length_a   1.000
_cell.length_b   1.000
_cell.length_c   1.000
_cell.angle_alpha   90.00
_cell.angle_beta   90.00
_cell.angle_gamma   90.00
#
_symmetry.space_group_name_H-M   'P 1'
#
loop_
_entity.id
_entity.type
_entity.pdbx_description
1 polymer ?
#
loop_
_entity_poly.entity_id
_entity_poly.type
_entity_poly.pdbx_seq_one_letter_code
_entity_poly.pdbx_strand_id
1 'polypeptide(L)'
;MRELVERTIDSEGVPQPAGMRRGRTVTVNLAESPLGWLRSRALIDVPQFEAGERLRADYERASIAPSVTMRWVERVDGGGGDGLDPTSAQIAAKRRFDGALAAAGPGLADILWRVVCAGEGLPVAEKALQWPARAGRVVLTLALDRLAAHYGIG
;
A
#
# COMPACT_ATOMS: atom_id res chain seq x y z
N MET A 1 17.67 6.21 -10.47
CA MET A 1 18.61 5.14 -10.05
C MET A 1 17.73 3.96 -9.64
N ARG A 2 17.81 2.83 -10.34
CA ARG A 2 16.95 1.65 -10.08
C ARG A 2 17.55 0.88 -8.89
N GLU A 3 16.81 0.77 -7.79
CA GLU A 3 17.23 -0.02 -6.63
C GLU A 3 16.57 -1.39 -6.74
N LEU A 4 17.31 -2.34 -7.30
CA LEU A 4 16.83 -3.67 -7.67
C LEU A 4 17.17 -4.64 -6.54
N VAL A 5 16.15 -5.33 -6.01
CA VAL A 5 16.32 -6.40 -5.00
C VAL A 5 15.71 -7.68 -5.53
N GLU A 6 16.38 -8.82 -5.29
CA GLU A 6 15.82 -10.12 -5.61
C GLU A 6 14.80 -10.56 -4.55
N ARG A 7 13.60 -10.93 -5.00
CA ARG A 7 12.53 -11.50 -4.17
C ARG A 7 12.10 -12.84 -4.76
N THR A 8 11.89 -13.82 -3.91
CA THR A 8 11.29 -15.10 -4.31
C THR A 8 9.77 -14.95 -4.30
N ILE A 9 9.12 -15.30 -5.40
CA ILE A 9 7.66 -15.38 -5.51
C ILE A 9 7.24 -16.82 -5.82
N ASP A 10 6.04 -17.22 -5.40
CA ASP A 10 5.44 -18.48 -5.84
C ASP A 10 4.90 -18.39 -7.28
N SER A 11 4.21 -19.44 -7.73
CA SER A 11 3.57 -19.47 -9.06
C SER A 11 2.42 -18.48 -9.23
N GLU A 12 1.83 -18.01 -8.12
CA GLU A 12 0.72 -17.05 -8.10
C GLU A 12 1.22 -15.59 -7.96
N GLY A 13 2.53 -15.39 -7.82
CA GLY A 13 3.15 -14.08 -7.70
C GLY A 13 3.22 -13.55 -6.26
N VAL A 14 2.90 -14.36 -5.26
CA VAL A 14 2.95 -13.96 -3.85
C VAL A 14 4.39 -14.02 -3.34
N PRO A 15 4.89 -12.96 -2.67
CA PRO A 15 6.22 -12.95 -2.07
C PRO A 15 6.39 -14.06 -1.02
N GLN A 16 7.44 -14.86 -1.15
CA GLN A 16 7.79 -15.92 -0.19
C GLN A 16 8.95 -15.49 0.73
N PRO A 17 8.96 -15.95 2.00
CA PRO A 17 10.08 -15.73 2.90
C PRO A 17 11.36 -16.37 2.36
N ALA A 18 12.51 -15.72 2.61
CA ALA A 18 13.81 -16.15 2.11
C ALA A 18 14.17 -17.55 2.62
N GLY A 19 14.45 -18.49 1.70
CA GLY A 19 14.89 -19.86 2.02
C GLY A 19 13.99 -20.99 1.48
N MET A 20 12.81 -20.69 0.94
CA MET A 20 11.94 -21.71 0.34
C MET A 20 12.43 -22.06 -1.09
N ARG A 21 12.90 -23.30 -1.31
CA ARG A 21 13.50 -23.76 -2.60
C ARG A 21 12.50 -23.86 -3.77
N ARG A 22 11.21 -23.55 -3.57
CA ARG A 22 10.13 -23.66 -4.57
C ARG A 22 9.51 -22.30 -4.89
N GLY A 23 10.31 -21.38 -5.39
CA GLY A 23 9.81 -20.10 -5.92
C GLY A 23 10.70 -19.56 -7.02
N ARG A 24 10.11 -18.77 -7.92
CA ARG A 24 10.87 -18.07 -8.97
C ARG A 24 11.43 -16.80 -8.37
N THR A 25 12.69 -16.50 -8.63
CA THR A 25 13.30 -15.24 -8.19
C THR A 25 12.96 -14.16 -9.20
N VAL A 26 12.46 -13.02 -8.72
CA VAL A 26 12.17 -11.83 -9.52
C VAL A 26 12.95 -10.65 -8.97
N THR A 27 13.36 -9.76 -9.86
CA THR A 27 13.97 -8.49 -9.47
C THR A 27 12.87 -7.46 -9.27
N VAL A 28 12.68 -7.02 -8.03
CA VAL A 28 11.75 -5.94 -7.69
C VAL A 28 12.50 -4.61 -7.63
N ASN A 29 11.91 -3.56 -8.19
CA ASN A 29 12.46 -2.22 -8.05
C ASN A 29 11.83 -1.56 -6.82
N LEU A 30 12.63 -1.34 -5.77
CA LEU A 30 12.14 -0.73 -4.52
C LEU A 30 11.66 0.72 -4.71
N ALA A 31 12.00 1.36 -5.83
CA ALA A 31 11.46 2.66 -6.21
C ALA A 31 10.08 2.59 -6.87
N GLU A 32 9.49 1.39 -7.07
CA GLU A 32 8.12 1.22 -7.57
C GLU A 32 7.06 1.69 -6.57
N SER A 33 7.38 1.72 -5.27
CA SER A 33 6.54 2.36 -4.27
C SER A 33 7.35 3.38 -3.45
N PRO A 34 6.83 4.58 -3.18
CA PRO A 34 7.48 5.55 -2.29
C PRO A 34 7.79 4.97 -0.91
N LEU A 35 6.92 4.11 -0.39
CA LEU A 35 7.14 3.41 0.89
C LEU A 35 8.30 2.43 0.82
N GLY A 36 8.44 1.67 -0.28
CA GLY A 36 9.57 0.76 -0.50
C GLY A 36 10.91 1.49 -0.50
N TRP A 37 10.97 2.65 -1.16
CA TRP A 37 12.15 3.51 -1.16
C TRP A 37 12.46 4.10 0.23
N LEU A 38 11.44 4.55 0.97
CA LEU A 38 11.61 5.03 2.34
C LEU A 38 12.11 3.92 3.27
N ARG A 39 11.60 2.70 3.10
CA ARG A 39 12.01 1.53 3.89
C ARG A 39 13.43 1.07 3.56
N SER A 40 13.86 1.13 2.30
CA SER A 40 15.24 0.79 1.89
C SER A 40 16.28 1.73 2.51
N ARG A 41 15.89 2.99 2.75
CA ARG A 41 16.70 4.02 3.39
C ARG A 41 16.58 4.08 4.92
N ALA A 42 15.85 3.14 5.54
CA ALA A 42 15.56 3.15 6.97
C ALA A 42 14.94 4.48 7.47
N LEU A 43 14.09 5.10 6.64
CA LEU A 43 13.40 6.35 6.97
C LEU A 43 12.01 6.12 7.59
N ILE A 44 11.52 4.88 7.52
CA ILE A 44 10.30 4.39 8.16
C ILE A 44 10.58 3.00 8.75
N ASP A 45 9.89 2.68 9.84
CA ASP A 45 10.03 1.41 10.55
C ASP A 45 9.19 0.30 9.93
N VAL A 46 9.40 -0.94 10.38
CA VAL A 46 8.65 -2.11 9.90
C VAL A 46 7.13 -1.97 10.15
N PRO A 47 6.65 -1.58 11.34
CA PRO A 47 5.21 -1.40 11.58
C PRO A 47 4.59 -0.32 10.69
N GLN A 48 5.32 0.78 10.47
CA GLN A 48 4.88 1.88 9.61
C GLN A 48 4.78 1.43 8.14
N PHE A 49 5.78 0.68 7.66
CA PHE A 49 5.75 0.12 6.32
C PHE A 49 4.59 -0.86 6.14
N GLU A 50 4.40 -1.80 7.08
CA GLU A 50 3.31 -2.78 7.04
C GLU A 50 1.93 -2.10 7.07
N ALA A 51 1.76 -1.09 7.93
CA ALA A 51 0.52 -0.32 8.00
C ALA A 51 0.22 0.39 6.67
N GLY A 52 1.23 1.00 6.04
CA GLY A 52 1.10 1.64 4.74
C GLY A 52 0.73 0.66 3.61
N GLU A 53 1.40 -0.49 3.55
CA GLU A 53 1.10 -1.53 2.56
C GLU A 53 -0.29 -2.12 2.78
N ARG A 54 -0.76 -2.25 4.03
CA ARG A 54 -2.11 -2.71 4.34
C ARG A 54 -3.18 -1.72 3.89
N LEU A 55 -2.95 -0.42 4.08
CA LEU A 55 -3.82 0.63 3.55
C LEU A 55 -3.87 0.59 2.02
N ARG A 56 -2.73 0.40 1.35
CA ARG A 56 -2.65 0.25 -0.11
C ARG A 56 -3.45 -0.96 -0.60
N ALA A 57 -3.31 -2.10 0.07
CA ALA A 57 -4.07 -3.31 -0.27
C ALA A 57 -5.58 -3.10 -0.11
N ASP A 58 -6.02 -2.30 0.86
CA ASP A 58 -7.43 -1.95 1.05
C ASP A 58 -7.94 -1.00 -0.04
N TYR A 59 -7.13 -0.01 -0.44
CA TYR A 59 -7.41 0.87 -1.57
C TYR A 59 -7.58 0.12 -2.89
N GLU A 60 -6.64 -0.79 -3.19
CA GLU A 60 -6.66 -1.60 -4.42
C GLU A 60 -7.83 -2.59 -4.41
N ARG A 61 -8.09 -3.27 -3.27
CA ARG A 61 -9.22 -4.21 -3.14
C ARG A 61 -10.57 -3.50 -3.23
N ALA A 62 -10.67 -2.27 -2.74
CA ALA A 62 -11.87 -1.46 -2.86
C ALA A 62 -12.12 -0.94 -4.30
N SER A 63 -11.18 -1.14 -5.23
CA SER A 63 -11.25 -0.65 -6.61
C SER A 63 -11.58 0.85 -6.69
N ILE A 64 -11.04 1.64 -5.76
CA ILE A 64 -11.29 3.09 -5.66
C ILE A 64 -10.59 3.85 -6.80
N ALA A 65 -9.47 3.32 -7.30
CA ALA A 65 -8.75 3.91 -8.43
C ALA A 65 -9.59 3.87 -9.73
N PRO A 66 -9.50 4.90 -10.59
CA PRO A 66 -10.15 4.88 -11.90
C PRO A 66 -9.68 3.67 -12.72
N SER A 67 -10.62 2.82 -13.17
CA SER A 67 -10.30 1.71 -14.09
C SER A 67 -10.19 2.25 -15.51
N VAL A 68 -8.98 2.65 -15.93
CA VAL A 68 -8.74 3.22 -17.27
C VAL A 68 -8.51 2.16 -18.34
N THR A 69 -8.34 0.88 -17.95
CA THR A 69 -8.10 -0.24 -18.86
C THR A 69 -9.12 -1.37 -18.69
N MET A 70 -9.31 -2.15 -19.76
CA MET A 70 -10.03 -3.43 -19.73
C MET A 70 -9.38 -4.37 -18.70
N ARG A 71 -10.19 -4.95 -17.81
CA ARG A 71 -9.77 -5.92 -16.79
C ARG A 71 -9.88 -7.33 -17.37
N TRP A 72 -8.74 -7.92 -17.71
CA TRP A 72 -8.64 -9.28 -18.29
C TRP A 72 -8.62 -10.40 -17.23
N VAL A 73 -9.32 -10.25 -16.10
CA VAL A 73 -9.49 -11.39 -15.18
C VAL A 73 -10.67 -12.23 -15.62
N GLU A 74 -10.46 -13.54 -15.64
CA GLU A 74 -11.53 -14.51 -15.84
C GLU A 74 -12.61 -14.27 -14.77
N ARG A 75 -13.80 -13.89 -15.22
CA ARG A 75 -14.96 -13.74 -14.36
C ARG A 75 -15.39 -15.16 -13.97
N VAL A 76 -14.89 -15.65 -12.84
CA VAL A 76 -15.35 -16.91 -12.24
C VAL A 76 -16.73 -16.66 -11.62
N ASP A 77 -17.77 -16.77 -12.46
CA ASP A 77 -19.15 -16.81 -11.99
C ASP A 77 -19.40 -18.19 -11.37
N GLY A 78 -19.17 -18.31 -10.06
CA GLY A 78 -19.61 -19.46 -9.27
C GLY A 78 -18.59 -20.60 -9.15
N GLY A 79 -17.87 -20.62 -8.03
CA GLY A 79 -17.05 -21.77 -7.62
C GLY A 79 -16.83 -21.74 -6.11
N GLY A 80 -17.63 -22.54 -5.39
CA GLY A 80 -17.73 -22.65 -3.94
C GLY A 80 -16.48 -22.31 -3.11
N GLY A 81 -16.62 -21.27 -2.30
CA GLY A 81 -15.76 -20.95 -1.18
C GLY A 81 -16.53 -20.03 -0.25
N ASP A 82 -16.34 -20.18 1.05
CA ASP A 82 -16.96 -19.44 2.17
C ASP A 82 -16.54 -17.94 2.21
N GLY A 83 -16.50 -17.31 1.04
CA GLY A 83 -16.03 -15.96 0.81
C GLY A 83 -17.18 -15.03 0.44
N LEU A 84 -17.11 -13.82 0.99
CA LEU A 84 -17.97 -12.70 0.62
C LEU A 84 -18.07 -12.54 -0.91
N ASP A 85 -19.30 -12.38 -1.42
CA ASP A 85 -19.57 -11.99 -2.81
C ASP A 85 -18.64 -10.83 -3.24
N PRO A 86 -18.04 -10.82 -4.44
CA PRO A 86 -17.04 -9.84 -4.84
C PRO A 86 -17.42 -8.38 -4.58
N THR A 87 -18.70 -8.04 -4.66
CA THR A 87 -19.20 -6.69 -4.34
C THR A 87 -19.17 -6.43 -2.84
N SER A 88 -19.57 -7.40 -2.01
CA SER A 88 -19.51 -7.29 -0.55
C SER A 88 -18.08 -7.22 -0.02
N ALA A 89 -17.13 -7.94 -0.64
CA ALA A 89 -15.70 -7.84 -0.33
C ALA A 89 -15.12 -6.45 -0.66
N GLN A 90 -15.52 -5.84 -1.78
CA GLN A 90 -15.15 -4.46 -2.14
C GLN A 90 -15.72 -3.43 -1.16
N ILE A 91 -17.00 -3.56 -0.79
CA ILE A 91 -17.65 -2.68 0.20
C ILE A 91 -16.93 -2.79 1.55
N ALA A 92 -16.60 -4.00 1.99
CA ALA A 92 -15.86 -4.22 3.23
C ALA A 92 -14.45 -3.61 3.17
N ALA A 93 -13.74 -3.74 2.04
CA ALA A 93 -12.44 -3.12 1.83
C ALA A 93 -12.54 -1.59 1.88
N LYS A 94 -13.53 -1.00 1.19
CA LYS A 94 -13.78 0.44 1.21
C LYS A 94 -14.04 0.95 2.62
N ARG A 95 -14.87 0.25 3.40
CA ARG A 95 -15.14 0.62 4.80
C ARG A 95 -13.88 0.60 5.66
N ARG A 96 -13.00 -0.39 5.48
CA ARG A 96 -11.72 -0.46 6.20
C ARG A 96 -10.78 0.68 5.77
N PHE A 97 -10.70 0.98 4.48
CA PHE A 97 -9.94 2.12 3.96
C PHE A 97 -10.43 3.46 4.52
N ASP A 98 -11.75 3.71 4.45
CA ASP A 98 -12.36 4.94 4.96
C ASP A 98 -12.14 5.08 6.48
N GLY A 99 -12.27 3.98 7.23
CA GLY A 99 -12.01 3.94 8.67
C GLY A 99 -10.56 4.24 9.03
N ALA A 100 -9.61 3.73 8.25
CA ALA A 100 -8.19 3.99 8.43
C ALA A 100 -7.82 5.46 8.16
N LEU A 101 -8.35 6.07 7.09
CA LEU A 101 -8.16 7.49 6.82
C LEU A 101 -8.83 8.38 7.89
N ALA A 102 -10.02 8.00 8.36
CA ALA A 102 -10.70 8.71 9.44
C ALA A 102 -9.90 8.65 10.76
N ALA A 103 -9.29 7.49 11.07
CA ALA A 103 -8.44 7.33 12.25
C ALA A 103 -7.14 8.15 12.17
N ALA A 104 -6.57 8.32 10.97
CA ALA A 104 -5.42 9.21 10.77
C ALA A 104 -5.81 10.68 11.03
N GLY A 105 -6.99 11.11 10.60
CA GLY A 105 -7.51 12.45 10.79
C GLY A 105 -7.12 13.45 9.69
N PRO A 106 -7.71 14.67 9.70
CA PRO A 106 -7.52 15.68 8.66
C PRO A 106 -6.05 16.12 8.55
N GLY A 107 -5.58 16.39 7.34
CA GLY A 107 -4.17 16.74 7.05
C GLY A 107 -3.23 15.54 6.99
N LEU A 108 -3.40 14.53 7.85
CA LEU A 108 -2.63 13.28 7.82
C LEU A 108 -3.16 12.30 6.76
N ALA A 109 -4.49 12.26 6.60
CA ALA A 109 -5.13 11.48 5.54
C ALA A 109 -4.66 11.93 4.14
N ASP A 110 -4.44 13.23 3.94
CA ASP A 110 -4.06 13.80 2.64
C ASP A 110 -2.67 13.33 2.18
N ILE A 111 -1.69 13.33 3.11
CA ILE A 111 -0.34 12.82 2.81
C ILE A 111 -0.32 11.30 2.63
N LEU A 112 -1.12 10.56 3.41
CA LEU A 112 -1.28 9.11 3.22
C LEU A 112 -1.85 8.80 1.84
N TRP A 113 -2.92 9.50 1.44
CA TRP A 113 -3.51 9.30 0.12
C TRP A 113 -2.49 9.56 -0.99
N ARG A 114 -1.76 10.68 -0.94
CA ARG A 114 -0.78 11.05 -1.97
C ARG A 114 0.37 10.06 -2.09
N VAL A 115 0.96 9.67 -0.97
CA VAL A 115 2.18 8.83 -0.99
C VAL A 115 1.83 7.35 -1.15
N VAL A 116 0.82 6.86 -0.42
CA VAL A 116 0.48 5.44 -0.36
C VAL A 116 -0.43 5.03 -1.51
N CYS A 117 -1.45 5.84 -1.83
CA CYS A 117 -2.46 5.48 -2.84
C CYS A 117 -2.08 6.01 -4.23
N ALA A 118 -1.69 7.29 -4.34
CA ALA A 118 -1.28 7.89 -5.61
C ALA A 118 0.17 7.59 -6.00
N GLY A 119 0.97 7.00 -5.10
CA GLY A 119 2.35 6.59 -5.38
C GLY A 119 3.30 7.76 -5.61
N GLU A 120 2.98 8.94 -5.09
CA GLU A 120 3.81 10.13 -5.27
C GLU A 120 5.02 10.15 -4.33
N GLY A 121 6.15 10.63 -4.84
CA GLY A 121 7.30 10.95 -3.99
C GLY A 121 7.02 12.13 -3.06
N LEU A 122 7.67 12.14 -1.88
CA LEU A 122 7.50 13.19 -0.88
C LEU A 122 7.59 14.64 -1.42
N PRO A 123 8.56 15.01 -2.29
CA PRO A 123 8.62 16.37 -2.81
C PRO A 123 7.41 16.77 -3.66
N VAL A 124 6.82 15.81 -4.38
CA VAL A 124 5.61 16.04 -5.19
C VAL A 124 4.41 16.24 -4.29
N ALA A 125 4.27 15.39 -3.27
CA ALA A 125 3.21 15.50 -2.29
C ALA A 125 3.29 16.81 -1.49
N GLU A 126 4.49 17.22 -1.05
CA GLU A 126 4.72 18.50 -0.35
C GLU A 126 4.26 19.69 -1.20
N LYS A 127 4.66 19.74 -2.48
CA LYS A 127 4.27 20.82 -3.39
C LYS A 127 2.75 20.90 -3.55
N ALA A 128 2.10 19.75 -3.67
CA ALA A 128 0.67 19.70 -3.91
C ALA A 128 -0.17 19.98 -2.66
N LEU A 129 0.36 19.69 -1.46
CA LEU A 129 -0.22 20.09 -0.18
C LEU A 129 0.19 21.51 0.27
N GLN A 130 0.98 22.21 -0.56
CA GLN A 130 1.52 23.54 -0.26
C GLN A 130 2.35 23.59 1.02
N TRP A 131 3.04 22.49 1.34
CA TRP A 131 3.91 22.39 2.51
C TRP A 131 5.34 22.86 2.20
N PRO A 132 6.06 23.37 3.21
CA PRO A 132 7.48 23.67 3.06
C PRO A 132 8.27 22.39 2.78
N ALA A 133 9.38 22.54 2.06
CA ALA A 133 10.25 21.42 1.72
C ALA A 133 10.72 20.67 2.98
N ARG A 134 10.79 19.34 2.89
CA ARG A 134 11.21 18.41 3.96
C ARG A 134 10.22 18.26 5.12
N ALA A 135 9.05 18.88 5.09
CA ALA A 135 8.00 18.64 6.08
C ALA A 135 7.30 17.28 5.89
N GLY A 136 7.18 16.82 4.64
CA GLY A 136 6.36 15.67 4.28
C GLY A 136 6.77 14.39 4.98
N ARG A 137 8.07 14.15 5.18
CA ARG A 137 8.54 12.93 5.85
C ARG A 137 8.02 12.83 7.29
N VAL A 138 8.15 13.89 8.06
CA VAL A 138 7.75 13.92 9.49
C VAL A 138 6.24 13.74 9.63
N VAL A 139 5.48 14.39 8.76
CA VAL A 139 4.02 14.28 8.77
C VAL A 139 3.57 12.89 8.31
N LEU A 140 4.23 12.33 7.30
CA LEU A 140 3.97 10.96 6.85
C LEU A 140 4.26 9.93 7.95
N THR A 141 5.38 10.03 8.67
CA THR A 141 5.69 9.11 9.78
C THR A 141 4.62 9.17 10.87
N LEU A 142 4.16 10.37 11.25
CA LEU A 142 3.07 10.53 12.22
C LEU A 142 1.76 9.91 11.74
N ALA A 143 1.47 10.04 10.44
CA ALA A 143 0.30 9.43 9.83
C ALA A 143 0.39 7.89 9.83
N LEU A 144 1.57 7.33 9.53
CA LEU A 144 1.83 5.90 9.55
C LEU A 144 1.77 5.32 10.97
N ASP A 145 2.20 6.06 12.00
CA ASP A 145 2.06 5.63 13.40
C ASP A 145 0.59 5.51 13.82
N ARG A 146 -0.24 6.48 13.43
CA ARG A 146 -1.70 6.41 13.66
C ARG A 146 -2.33 5.24 12.92
N LEU A 147 -1.84 4.97 11.72
CA LEU A 147 -2.31 3.87 10.89
C LEU A 147 -1.92 2.50 11.50
N ALA A 148 -0.68 2.38 11.99
CA ALA A 148 -0.21 1.19 12.70
C ALA A 148 -1.05 0.93 13.96
N ALA A 149 -1.34 1.97 14.74
CA ALA A 149 -2.23 1.90 15.89
C ALA A 149 -3.67 1.46 15.49
N HIS A 150 -4.21 1.99 14.38
CA HIS A 150 -5.53 1.60 13.88
C HIS A 150 -5.59 0.13 13.46
N TYR A 151 -4.53 -0.37 12.81
CA TYR A 151 -4.46 -1.77 12.37
C TYR A 151 -3.99 -2.75 13.46
N GLY A 152 -3.59 -2.26 14.64
CA GLY A 152 -3.04 -3.07 15.72
C GLY A 152 -1.67 -3.68 15.39
N ILE A 153 -0.84 -2.95 14.63
CA ILE A 153 0.51 -3.37 14.22
C ILE A 153 1.51 -2.68 15.16
N GLY A 154 2.32 -3.46 15.89
CA GLY A 154 3.30 -2.99 16.87
C GLY A 154 4.32 -4.05 17.25
#